data_AF-A0A7Z7BTS0-F1
#
_entry.id   AF-A0A7Z7BTS0-F1
#
_cell.length_a   1.000
_cell.length_b   1.000
_cell.length_c   1.000
_cell.angle_alpha   90.00
_cell.angle_beta   90.00
_cell.angle_gamma   90.00
#
_symmetry.space_group_name_H-M   'P 1'
#
loop_
_entity.id
_entity.type
_entity.pdbx_description
1 polymer ?
#
loop_
_entity_poly.entity_id
_entity_poly.type
_entity_poly.pdbx_seq_one_letter_code
_entity_poly.pdbx_strand_id
1 'polypeptide(L)'
;MVAQFLGLKLRIMGNAFRRSPWQIFGLVIGLLYGGFITVLVVGSLVAARLVPDVAATHSVLVVIGSVVLAGFALLPLLFGVDDTLDPREFALFGIPNRSLATGLLLAGLLGIPSLVLIICAATTVVTWSQNPGTVLVALICAVVVVLTCVLASRVTTAIAHSMLSTRRSREAGGVIGILLLVLIGPVLLLLVTVDWGRDGLGALGGAAGWLAWTPLGAMWSAPGAAAQGDWGAAVLQLIIALVTLGLLWLGWTALVAYVVASPEREQRSKDYHGLGWFDRLPGGPTAAIAARSMTYWGRDARYWVSIVLIPVIPVAVVVALALAGLPWHFIALVPLPLVCLFLGWSIHNDLAYDSTAIWLHLVSGTRGMADRAGRMFPPVVVGIPVLVVGSIATTIVFGDWAVLPSVAALSGAILVIGLGLSSISSALFPYPATKPGDSAFTQPQTSGASAALVQSLSFFAILILASPVLVFLILGITVNVFWLAIAPVAAVLIGFATLFFGIWLGGRVFDRRGPEIMAFANRND
;
A
#
# COMPACT_ATOMS: atom_id res chain seq x y z
N MET A 1 34.66 -18.58 7.46
CA MET A 1 33.78 -17.49 6.99
C MET A 1 32.30 -17.76 7.24
N VAL A 2 31.69 -18.84 6.71
CA VAL A 2 30.25 -19.13 6.95
C VAL A 2 29.88 -19.14 8.44
N ALA A 3 30.69 -19.76 9.29
CA ALA A 3 30.49 -19.75 10.74
C ALA A 3 30.46 -18.34 11.37
N GLN A 4 31.20 -17.38 10.82
CA GLN A 4 31.21 -15.99 11.30
C GLN A 4 29.92 -15.26 10.89
N PHE A 5 29.42 -15.47 9.66
CA PHE A 5 28.13 -14.93 9.22
C PHE A 5 26.97 -15.49 10.06
N LEU A 6 26.97 -16.80 10.33
CA LEU A 6 25.97 -17.43 11.21
C LEU A 6 26.07 -16.88 12.63
N GLY A 7 27.28 -16.76 13.18
CA GLY A 7 27.52 -16.19 14.51
C GLY A 7 27.07 -14.73 14.61
N LEU A 8 27.29 -13.91 13.57
CA LEU A 8 26.82 -12.53 13.51
C LEU A 8 25.30 -12.47 13.50
N LYS A 9 24.62 -13.28 12.67
CA LYS A 9 23.15 -13.31 12.61
C LYS A 9 22.54 -13.71 13.96
N LEU A 10 23.11 -14.73 14.61
CA LEU A 10 22.67 -15.18 15.93
C LEU A 10 22.87 -14.09 17.01
N ARG A 11 23.98 -13.36 16.98
CA ARG A 11 24.22 -12.25 17.91
C ARG A 11 23.25 -11.08 17.69
N ILE A 12 22.94 -10.75 16.44
CA ILE A 12 21.94 -9.72 16.11
C ILE A 12 20.56 -10.13 16.64
N MET A 13 20.15 -11.39 16.43
CA MET A 13 18.89 -11.92 16.96
C MET A 13 18.88 -11.93 18.50
N GLY A 14 19.98 -12.33 19.14
CA GLY A 14 20.11 -12.29 20.60
C GLY A 14 20.04 -10.88 21.18
N ASN A 15 20.61 -9.89 20.50
CA ASN A 15 20.53 -8.49 20.92
C ASN A 15 19.13 -7.88 20.78
N ALA A 16 18.24 -8.46 19.97
CA ALA A 16 16.84 -8.02 19.92
C ALA A 16 16.11 -8.21 21.27
N PHE A 17 16.51 -9.22 22.05
CA PHE A 17 15.97 -9.49 23.39
C PHE A 17 16.57 -8.59 24.49
N ARG A 18 17.55 -7.73 24.17
CA ARG A 18 18.16 -6.79 25.12
C ARG A 18 17.62 -5.37 24.98
N ARG A 19 16.57 -5.17 24.19
CA ARG A 19 15.97 -3.86 23.94
C ARG A 19 14.95 -3.48 25.03
N SER A 20 14.25 -2.36 24.83
CA SER A 20 13.28 -1.85 25.80
C SER A 20 12.20 -2.89 26.16
N PRO A 21 11.64 -2.88 27.39
CA PRO A 21 10.67 -3.89 27.84
C PRO A 21 9.45 -4.05 26.90
N TRP A 22 8.96 -2.96 26.31
CA TRP A 22 7.86 -2.97 25.34
C TRP A 22 8.22 -3.68 24.03
N GLN A 23 9.48 -3.56 23.56
CA GLN A 23 9.93 -4.26 22.35
C GLN A 23 10.10 -5.75 22.62
N ILE A 24 10.56 -6.13 23.81
CA ILE A 24 10.63 -7.54 24.22
C ILE A 24 9.21 -8.12 24.32
N PHE A 25 8.27 -7.40 24.94
CA PHE A 25 6.88 -7.83 25.03
C PHE A 25 6.26 -8.06 23.65
N GLY A 26 6.41 -7.11 22.73
CA GLY A 26 5.96 -7.27 21.34
C GLY A 26 6.61 -8.46 20.62
N LEU A 27 7.92 -8.67 20.82
CA LEU A 27 8.65 -9.80 20.27
C LEU A 27 8.15 -11.15 20.81
N VAL A 28 7.88 -11.24 22.12
CA VAL A 28 7.36 -12.46 22.76
C VAL A 28 5.96 -12.78 22.26
N ILE A 29 5.06 -11.80 22.20
CA ILE A 29 3.72 -11.99 21.63
C ILE A 29 3.81 -12.43 20.17
N GLY A 30 4.67 -11.78 19.37
CA GLY A 30 4.87 -12.14 17.97
C GLY A 30 5.37 -13.59 17.81
N LEU A 31 6.30 -14.03 18.65
CA LEU A 31 6.80 -15.41 18.66
C LEU A 31 5.75 -16.42 19.11
N LEU A 32 4.97 -16.11 20.16
CA LEU A 32 3.90 -17.00 20.63
C LEU A 32 2.79 -17.14 19.59
N TYR A 33 2.35 -16.03 18.99
CA TYR A 33 1.34 -16.04 17.94
C TYR A 33 1.85 -16.77 16.68
N GLY A 34 3.08 -16.46 16.24
CA GLY A 34 3.72 -17.15 15.11
C GLY A 34 3.90 -18.65 15.36
N GLY A 35 4.28 -19.03 16.58
CA GLY A 35 4.38 -20.42 17.02
C GLY A 35 3.02 -21.13 16.99
N PHE A 36 1.98 -20.50 17.54
CA PHE A 36 0.62 -21.03 17.52
C PHE A 36 0.11 -21.26 16.08
N ILE A 37 0.27 -20.27 15.20
CA ILE A 37 -0.10 -20.41 13.78
C ILE A 37 0.70 -21.53 13.11
N THR A 38 2.01 -21.63 13.40
CA THR A 38 2.85 -22.71 12.87
C THR A 38 2.35 -24.07 13.31
N VAL A 39 1.96 -24.24 14.58
CA VAL A 39 1.38 -25.50 15.09
C VAL A 39 0.07 -25.83 14.38
N LEU A 40 -0.81 -24.85 14.15
CA LEU A 40 -2.05 -25.07 13.41
C LEU A 40 -1.78 -25.50 11.95
N VAL A 41 -0.84 -24.85 11.27
CA VAL A 41 -0.46 -25.19 9.89
C VAL A 41 0.19 -26.58 9.82
N VAL A 42 1.09 -26.91 10.75
CA VAL A 42 1.68 -28.25 10.83
C VAL A 42 0.59 -29.29 11.09
N GLY A 43 -0.32 -29.01 12.02
CA GLY A 43 -1.47 -29.87 12.32
C GLY A 43 -2.35 -30.11 11.10
N SER A 44 -2.66 -29.07 10.32
CA SER A 44 -3.46 -29.20 9.10
C SER A 44 -2.74 -29.96 7.98
N LEU A 45 -1.43 -29.75 7.81
CA LEU A 45 -0.61 -30.50 6.84
C LEU A 45 -0.52 -31.99 7.19
N VAL A 46 -0.40 -32.33 8.48
CA VAL A 46 -0.42 -33.72 8.94
C VAL A 46 -1.81 -34.32 8.76
N ALA A 47 -2.87 -33.58 9.13
CA ALA A 47 -4.25 -34.03 8.96
C ALA A 47 -4.63 -34.23 7.49
N ALA A 48 -4.05 -33.45 6.56
CA ALA A 48 -4.27 -33.58 5.13
C ALA A 48 -3.89 -34.96 4.58
N ARG A 49 -2.96 -35.68 5.24
CA ARG A 49 -2.66 -37.08 4.91
C ARG A 49 -3.86 -38.02 5.07
N LEU A 50 -4.78 -37.69 5.98
CA LEU A 50 -5.95 -38.50 6.30
C LEU A 50 -7.12 -38.22 5.35
N VAL A 51 -7.02 -37.19 4.51
CA VAL A 51 -8.06 -36.80 3.55
C VAL A 51 -8.00 -37.75 2.34
N PRO A 52 -9.11 -38.43 1.97
CA PRO A 52 -9.12 -39.33 0.82
C PRO A 52 -8.94 -38.61 -0.52
N ASP A 53 -9.36 -37.35 -0.60
CA ASP A 53 -9.28 -36.52 -1.80
C ASP A 53 -7.88 -35.90 -1.96
N VAL A 54 -7.04 -36.63 -2.69
CA VAL A 54 -5.66 -36.25 -3.03
C VAL A 54 -5.64 -35.01 -3.95
N ALA A 55 -6.64 -34.84 -4.82
CA ALA A 55 -6.71 -33.74 -5.79
C ALA A 55 -7.07 -32.41 -5.11
N ALA A 56 -8.00 -32.44 -4.15
CA ALA A 56 -8.32 -31.27 -3.33
C ALA A 56 -7.10 -30.83 -2.49
N THR A 57 -6.43 -31.79 -1.84
CA THR A 57 -5.23 -31.52 -1.03
C THR A 57 -4.10 -30.92 -1.88
N HIS A 58 -3.89 -31.45 -3.09
CA HIS A 58 -2.92 -30.92 -4.05
C HIS A 58 -3.27 -29.48 -4.44
N SER A 59 -4.51 -29.21 -4.82
CA SER A 59 -4.94 -27.87 -5.26
C SER A 59 -4.76 -26.81 -4.18
N VAL A 60 -5.15 -27.13 -2.94
CA VAL A 60 -4.99 -26.26 -1.77
C VAL A 60 -3.52 -25.94 -1.53
N LEU A 61 -2.64 -26.95 -1.54
CA LEU A 61 -1.21 -26.77 -1.29
C LEU A 61 -0.53 -25.95 -2.40
N VAL A 62 -0.91 -26.14 -3.66
CA VAL A 62 -0.38 -25.35 -4.78
C VAL A 62 -0.74 -23.88 -4.64
N VAL A 63 -2.01 -23.57 -4.33
CA VAL A 63 -2.47 -22.18 -4.19
C VAL A 63 -1.82 -21.52 -2.97
N ILE A 64 -1.89 -22.15 -1.79
CA ILE A 64 -1.31 -21.59 -0.56
C ILE A 64 0.21 -21.46 -0.70
N GLY A 65 0.89 -22.48 -1.24
CA GLY A 65 2.32 -22.47 -1.46
C GLY A 65 2.77 -21.36 -2.42
N SER A 66 2.00 -21.13 -3.49
CA SER A 66 2.25 -20.03 -4.43
C SER A 66 2.13 -18.67 -3.74
N VAL A 67 1.14 -18.50 -2.86
CA VAL A 67 0.97 -17.29 -2.04
C VAL A 67 2.14 -17.11 -1.08
N VAL A 68 2.63 -18.18 -0.46
CA VAL A 68 3.81 -18.13 0.42
C VAL A 68 5.04 -17.65 -0.34
N LEU A 69 5.36 -18.25 -1.50
CA LEU A 69 6.51 -17.82 -2.31
C LEU A 69 6.34 -16.36 -2.81
N ALA A 70 5.14 -15.99 -3.25
CA ALA A 70 4.84 -14.60 -3.61
C ALA A 70 5.05 -13.65 -2.42
N GLY A 71 4.65 -14.04 -1.20
CA GLY A 71 4.90 -13.29 0.02
C GLY A 71 6.39 -13.08 0.28
N PHE A 72 7.21 -14.13 0.18
CA PHE A 72 8.67 -14.02 0.34
C PHE A 72 9.32 -13.09 -0.69
N ALA A 73 8.80 -13.08 -1.93
CA ALA A 73 9.30 -12.19 -2.98
C ALA A 73 8.82 -10.73 -2.79
N LEU A 74 7.53 -10.53 -2.50
CA LEU A 74 6.89 -9.22 -2.49
C LEU A 74 7.09 -8.45 -1.18
N LEU A 75 6.97 -9.10 -0.02
CA LEU A 75 7.00 -8.40 1.27
C LEU A 75 8.26 -7.53 1.47
N PRO A 76 9.49 -7.97 1.12
CA PRO A 76 10.67 -7.11 1.24
C PRO A 76 10.61 -5.86 0.37
N LEU A 77 9.96 -5.92 -0.81
CA LEU A 77 9.77 -4.77 -1.70
C LEU A 77 8.79 -3.75 -1.12
N LEU A 78 7.74 -4.23 -0.43
CA LEU A 78 6.67 -3.39 0.09
C LEU A 78 7.06 -2.69 1.39
N PHE A 79 7.72 -3.42 2.30
CA PHE A 79 8.02 -2.93 3.64
C PHE A 79 9.43 -2.36 3.78
N GLY A 80 10.30 -2.52 2.78
CA GLY A 80 11.64 -1.93 2.77
C GLY A 80 12.45 -2.35 3.99
N VAL A 81 12.72 -3.65 4.13
CA VAL A 81 13.47 -4.18 5.27
C VAL A 81 14.93 -3.76 5.14
N ASP A 82 15.46 -3.09 6.17
CA ASP A 82 16.91 -2.88 6.28
C ASP A 82 17.57 -4.26 6.43
N ASP A 83 18.29 -4.69 5.39
CA ASP A 83 18.95 -5.97 5.41
C ASP A 83 20.18 -5.84 6.33
N THR A 84 20.10 -6.43 7.50
CA THR A 84 21.19 -6.46 8.48
C THR A 84 22.46 -7.14 7.95
N LEU A 85 22.41 -7.73 6.74
CA LEU A 85 23.52 -8.40 6.06
C LEU A 85 23.56 -7.97 4.58
N ASP A 86 23.59 -6.66 4.31
CA ASP A 86 23.75 -6.13 2.95
C ASP A 86 25.12 -6.56 2.37
N PRO A 87 25.18 -7.15 1.15
CA PRO A 87 26.44 -7.44 0.45
C PRO A 87 27.45 -6.28 0.43
N ARG A 88 26.98 -5.02 0.42
CA ARG A 88 27.82 -3.81 0.38
C ARG A 88 28.71 -3.66 1.60
N GLU A 89 28.22 -4.00 2.78
CA GLU A 89 28.99 -3.93 4.02
C GLU A 89 30.21 -4.86 3.97
N PHE A 90 30.17 -5.88 3.12
CA PHE A 90 31.24 -6.85 2.95
C PHE A 90 32.23 -6.51 1.81
N ALA A 91 31.98 -5.43 1.05
CA ALA A 91 32.80 -5.07 -0.12
C ALA A 91 34.27 -4.76 0.25
N LEU A 92 34.50 -4.16 1.42
CA LEU A 92 35.84 -3.81 1.91
C LEU A 92 36.69 -5.02 2.32
N PHE A 93 36.08 -6.21 2.48
CA PHE A 93 36.78 -7.41 2.96
C PHE A 93 37.32 -8.29 1.83
N GLY A 94 37.11 -7.94 0.56
CA GLY A 94 37.68 -8.66 -0.59
C GLY A 94 37.22 -10.13 -0.73
N ILE A 95 36.05 -10.46 -0.19
CA ILE A 95 35.52 -11.84 -0.18
C ILE A 95 35.08 -12.23 -1.61
N PRO A 96 35.42 -13.45 -2.10
CA PRO A 96 34.94 -13.91 -3.40
C PRO A 96 33.41 -13.91 -3.49
N ASN A 97 32.86 -13.38 -4.59
CA ASN A 97 31.40 -13.18 -4.79
C ASN A 97 30.57 -14.44 -4.51
N ARG A 98 31.05 -15.61 -4.94
CA ARG A 98 30.35 -16.89 -4.71
C ARG A 98 30.34 -17.29 -3.22
N SER A 99 31.43 -17.07 -2.50
CA SER A 99 31.52 -17.37 -1.07
C SER A 99 30.69 -16.39 -0.22
N LEU A 100 30.62 -15.13 -0.65
CA LEU A 100 29.75 -14.14 -0.02
C LEU A 100 28.28 -14.49 -0.26
N ALA A 101 27.90 -14.79 -1.51
CA ALA A 101 26.53 -15.16 -1.87
C ALA A 101 26.02 -16.40 -1.12
N THR A 102 26.85 -17.44 -0.96
CA THR A 102 26.49 -18.64 -0.17
C THR A 102 26.41 -18.33 1.32
N GLY A 103 27.35 -17.55 1.86
CA GLY A 103 27.34 -17.15 3.28
C GLY A 103 26.08 -16.37 3.65
N LEU A 104 25.66 -15.42 2.80
CA LEU A 104 24.45 -14.62 2.99
C LEU A 104 23.16 -15.43 2.85
N LEU A 105 23.12 -16.40 1.91
CA LEU A 105 22.01 -17.33 1.76
C LEU A 105 21.85 -18.19 3.02
N LEU A 106 22.94 -18.82 3.49
CA LEU A 106 22.93 -19.66 4.69
C LEU A 106 22.56 -18.86 5.94
N ALA A 107 23.03 -17.62 6.06
CA ALA A 107 22.61 -16.73 7.14
C ALA A 107 21.11 -16.36 7.05
N GLY A 108 20.55 -16.31 5.84
CA GLY A 108 19.12 -16.10 5.61
C GLY A 108 18.22 -17.26 6.08
N LEU A 109 18.75 -18.49 6.08
CA LEU A 109 18.02 -19.67 6.59
C LEU A 109 17.76 -19.61 8.10
N LEU A 110 18.55 -18.83 8.86
CA LEU A 110 18.38 -18.67 10.31
C LEU A 110 17.31 -17.63 10.69
N GLY A 111 16.65 -17.00 9.72
CA GLY A 111 15.53 -16.09 10.01
C GLY A 111 14.30 -16.83 10.55
N ILE A 112 13.54 -16.19 11.44
CA ILE A 112 12.28 -16.75 11.97
C ILE A 112 11.33 -17.20 10.83
N PRO A 113 11.06 -16.39 9.78
CA PRO A 113 10.21 -16.82 8.66
C PRO A 113 10.77 -18.06 7.93
N SER A 114 12.09 -18.13 7.77
CA SER A 114 12.77 -19.26 7.12
C SER A 114 12.66 -20.54 7.96
N LEU A 115 12.77 -20.45 9.30
CA LEU A 115 12.58 -21.59 10.20
C LEU A 115 11.16 -22.14 10.15
N VAL A 116 10.16 -21.25 10.18
CA VAL A 116 8.74 -21.64 10.01
C VAL A 116 8.54 -22.33 8.66
N LEU A 117 9.08 -21.75 7.58
CA LEU A 117 9.01 -22.36 6.25
C LEU A 117 9.69 -23.73 6.20
N ILE A 118 10.86 -23.91 6.82
CA ILE A 118 11.55 -25.21 6.90
C ILE A 118 10.68 -26.25 7.61
N ILE A 119 10.06 -25.89 8.73
CA ILE A 119 9.16 -26.79 9.48
C ILE A 119 7.94 -27.16 8.63
N CYS A 120 7.28 -26.18 8.01
CA CYS A 120 6.12 -26.43 7.16
C CYS A 120 6.50 -27.27 5.93
N ALA A 121 7.59 -26.93 5.24
CA ALA A 121 8.09 -27.67 4.07
C ALA A 121 8.45 -29.12 4.43
N ALA A 122 9.13 -29.35 5.55
CA ALA A 122 9.41 -30.71 6.04
C ALA A 122 8.12 -31.48 6.36
N THR A 123 7.10 -30.80 6.89
CA THR A 123 5.81 -31.42 7.19
C THR A 123 5.04 -31.81 5.92
N THR A 124 5.21 -31.10 4.80
CA THR A 124 4.62 -31.53 3.51
C THR A 124 5.10 -32.91 3.06
N VAL A 125 6.29 -33.35 3.47
CA VAL A 125 6.78 -34.72 3.22
C VAL A 125 5.89 -35.75 3.92
N VAL A 126 5.39 -35.44 5.12
CA VAL A 126 4.43 -36.27 5.84
C VAL A 126 3.11 -36.32 5.09
N THR A 127 2.63 -35.19 4.55
CA THR A 127 1.41 -35.12 3.74
C THR A 127 1.46 -36.07 2.55
N TRP A 128 2.60 -36.14 1.86
CA TRP A 128 2.79 -36.96 0.64
C TRP A 128 3.44 -38.32 0.88
N SER A 129 3.40 -38.83 2.11
CA SER A 129 4.09 -40.06 2.54
C SER A 129 3.38 -41.38 2.19
N GLN A 130 2.62 -41.41 1.09
CA GLN A 130 1.87 -42.60 0.68
C GLN A 130 2.76 -43.66 0.03
N ASN A 131 3.72 -43.24 -0.82
CA ASN A 131 4.61 -44.11 -1.56
C ASN A 131 6.09 -43.65 -1.44
N PRO A 132 7.08 -44.55 -1.52
CA PRO A 132 8.49 -44.17 -1.43
C PRO A 132 8.92 -43.15 -2.49
N GLY A 133 8.38 -43.26 -3.71
CA GLY A 133 8.67 -42.32 -4.79
C GLY A 133 8.12 -40.91 -4.54
N THR A 134 6.92 -40.80 -3.97
CA THR A 134 6.30 -39.50 -3.65
C THR A 134 7.02 -38.83 -2.49
N VAL A 135 7.48 -39.61 -1.50
CA VAL A 135 8.34 -39.13 -0.41
C VAL A 135 9.64 -38.52 -0.95
N LEU A 136 10.29 -39.19 -1.91
CA LEU A 136 11.53 -38.68 -2.50
C LEU A 136 11.29 -37.34 -3.23
N VAL A 137 10.24 -37.25 -4.04
CA VAL A 137 9.87 -36.00 -4.73
C VAL A 137 9.53 -34.90 -3.73
N ALA A 138 8.76 -35.22 -2.68
CA ALA A 138 8.41 -34.28 -1.61
C ALA A 138 9.64 -33.77 -0.86
N LEU A 139 10.61 -34.65 -0.56
CA LEU A 139 11.86 -34.28 0.10
C LEU A 139 12.67 -33.30 -0.75
N ILE A 140 12.83 -33.58 -2.05
CA ILE A 140 13.53 -32.69 -2.98
C ILE A 140 12.79 -31.35 -3.07
N CYS A 141 11.47 -31.37 -3.24
CA CYS A 141 10.66 -30.16 -3.32
C CYS A 141 10.72 -29.33 -2.03
N ALA A 142 10.73 -29.95 -0.85
CA ALA A 142 10.85 -29.24 0.42
C ALA A 142 12.16 -28.43 0.51
N VAL A 143 13.28 -29.01 0.06
CA VAL A 143 14.57 -28.30 -0.01
C VAL A 143 14.51 -27.17 -1.03
N VAL A 144 13.96 -27.44 -2.23
CA VAL A 144 13.85 -26.45 -3.30
C VAL A 144 12.95 -25.28 -2.89
N VAL A 145 11.83 -25.54 -2.20
CA VAL A 145 10.92 -24.54 -1.62
C VAL A 145 11.66 -23.58 -0.70
N VAL A 146 12.35 -24.12 0.30
CA VAL A 146 13.06 -23.30 1.28
C VAL A 146 14.10 -22.42 0.60
N LEU A 147 14.93 -23.01 -0.27
CA LEU A 147 15.99 -22.26 -0.95
C LEU A 147 15.43 -21.19 -1.89
N THR A 148 14.37 -21.50 -2.64
CA THR A 148 13.74 -20.56 -3.58
C THR A 148 13.10 -19.39 -2.85
N CYS A 149 12.35 -19.63 -1.76
CA CYS A 149 11.73 -18.56 -0.98
C CYS A 149 12.78 -17.63 -0.36
N VAL A 150 13.84 -18.19 0.24
CA VAL A 150 14.90 -17.38 0.85
C VAL A 150 15.71 -16.62 -0.21
N LEU A 151 16.03 -17.25 -1.35
CA LEU A 151 16.69 -16.57 -2.47
C LEU A 151 15.82 -15.48 -3.06
N ALA A 152 14.52 -15.74 -3.28
CA ALA A 152 13.58 -14.75 -3.78
C ALA A 152 13.57 -13.53 -2.86
N SER A 153 13.46 -13.73 -1.55
CA SER A 153 13.52 -12.65 -0.57
C SER A 153 14.83 -11.86 -0.62
N ARG A 154 15.98 -12.53 -0.76
CA ARG A 154 17.29 -11.85 -0.88
C ARG A 154 17.43 -11.06 -2.17
N VAL A 155 17.06 -11.66 -3.30
CA VAL A 155 17.08 -11.02 -4.61
C VAL A 155 16.19 -9.79 -4.61
N THR A 156 14.95 -9.92 -4.12
CA THR A 156 14.03 -8.78 -4.10
C THR A 156 14.46 -7.71 -3.11
N THR A 157 15.03 -8.06 -1.95
CA THR A 157 15.61 -7.08 -1.01
C THR A 157 16.77 -6.30 -1.64
N ALA A 158 17.67 -6.98 -2.35
CA ALA A 158 18.81 -6.32 -2.97
C ALA A 158 18.43 -5.53 -4.23
N ILE A 159 17.40 -5.97 -4.97
CA ILE A 159 16.74 -5.15 -6.01
C ILE A 159 16.07 -3.93 -5.37
N ALA A 160 15.37 -4.09 -4.24
CA ALA A 160 14.74 -3.00 -3.52
C ALA A 160 15.79 -1.94 -3.15
N HIS A 161 16.91 -2.34 -2.55
CA HIS A 161 17.97 -1.39 -2.17
C HIS A 161 18.65 -0.73 -3.39
N SER A 162 18.87 -1.47 -4.48
CA SER A 162 19.53 -0.92 -5.67
C SER A 162 18.63 -0.02 -6.53
N MET A 163 17.41 -0.47 -6.85
CA MET A 163 16.44 0.26 -7.67
C MET A 163 15.68 1.32 -6.87
N LEU A 164 15.43 1.06 -5.58
CA LEU A 164 14.74 2.01 -4.70
C LEU A 164 15.70 2.95 -3.96
N SER A 165 17.00 2.96 -4.28
CA SER A 165 18.00 3.83 -3.65
C SER A 165 17.63 5.31 -3.62
N THR A 166 16.81 5.78 -4.57
CA THR A 166 16.24 7.12 -4.49
C THR A 166 15.07 7.17 -3.50
N ARG A 167 15.05 8.17 -2.63
CA ARG A 167 13.96 8.38 -1.65
C ARG A 167 12.56 8.23 -2.28
N ARG A 168 12.38 8.84 -3.46
CA ARG A 168 11.16 8.79 -4.28
C ARG A 168 10.69 7.36 -4.61
N SER A 169 11.62 6.46 -4.91
CA SER A 169 11.32 5.07 -5.25
C SER A 169 10.99 4.23 -4.01
N ARG A 170 11.67 4.43 -2.87
CA ARG A 170 11.30 3.79 -1.60
C ARG A 170 9.89 4.19 -1.17
N GLU A 171 9.58 5.47 -1.29
CA GLU A 171 8.25 6.00 -0.98
C GLU A 171 7.18 5.45 -1.93
N ALA A 172 7.45 5.34 -3.24
CA ALA A 172 6.55 4.71 -4.20
C ALA A 172 6.34 3.20 -3.90
N GLY A 173 7.38 2.48 -3.49
CA GLY A 173 7.30 1.07 -3.07
C GLY A 173 6.39 0.89 -1.85
N GLY A 174 6.55 1.74 -0.83
CA GLY A 174 5.67 1.73 0.35
C GLY A 174 4.22 2.05 0.00
N VAL A 175 3.98 2.97 -0.94
CA VAL A 175 2.65 3.32 -1.44
C VAL A 175 1.99 2.12 -2.13
N ILE A 176 2.73 1.42 -3.00
CA ILE A 176 2.26 0.16 -3.61
C ILE A 176 2.02 -0.90 -2.52
N GLY A 177 2.85 -0.92 -1.47
CA GLY A 177 2.67 -1.77 -0.30
C GLY A 177 1.35 -1.56 0.40
N ILE A 178 0.98 -0.31 0.72
CA ILE A 178 -0.34 0.02 1.28
C ILE A 178 -1.44 -0.42 0.33
N LEU A 179 -1.33 -0.09 -0.96
CA LEU A 179 -2.34 -0.44 -1.95
C LEU A 179 -2.61 -1.96 -1.94
N LEU A 180 -1.55 -2.77 -1.99
CA LEU A 180 -1.66 -4.23 -1.93
C LEU A 180 -2.23 -4.70 -0.58
N LEU A 181 -1.78 -4.13 0.54
CA LEU A 181 -2.28 -4.47 1.87
C LEU A 181 -3.79 -4.19 2.00
N VAL A 182 -4.26 -3.06 1.48
CA VAL A 182 -5.69 -2.73 1.51
C VAL A 182 -6.48 -3.66 0.58
N LEU A 183 -5.93 -4.03 -0.57
CA LEU A 183 -6.54 -5.02 -1.48
C LEU A 183 -6.62 -6.42 -0.88
N ILE A 184 -5.78 -6.77 0.11
CA ILE A 184 -5.91 -8.03 0.85
C ILE A 184 -7.25 -8.08 1.62
N GLY A 185 -7.76 -6.96 2.13
CA GLY A 185 -9.02 -6.91 2.89
C GLY A 185 -10.20 -7.51 2.13
N PRO A 186 -10.54 -7.00 0.93
CA PRO A 186 -11.51 -7.61 0.02
C PRO A 186 -11.30 -9.10 -0.25
N VAL A 187 -10.05 -9.53 -0.46
CA VAL A 187 -9.71 -10.93 -0.70
C VAL A 187 -10.00 -11.79 0.53
N LEU A 188 -9.61 -11.34 1.72
CA LEU A 188 -9.91 -12.05 2.98
C LEU A 188 -11.41 -12.16 3.23
N LEU A 189 -12.16 -11.09 2.98
CA LEU A 189 -13.62 -11.10 3.11
C LEU A 189 -14.26 -12.09 2.13
N LEU A 190 -13.85 -12.07 0.86
CA LEU A 190 -14.28 -13.06 -0.13
C LEU A 190 -14.01 -14.49 0.35
N LEU A 191 -12.80 -14.77 0.83
CA LEU A 191 -12.42 -16.08 1.36
C LEU A 191 -13.29 -16.53 2.55
N VAL A 192 -13.79 -15.62 3.38
CA VAL A 192 -14.68 -15.97 4.50
C VAL A 192 -16.13 -16.17 4.05
N THR A 193 -16.58 -15.45 3.02
CA THR A 193 -17.97 -15.48 2.55
C THR A 193 -18.27 -16.56 1.50
N VAL A 194 -17.24 -17.11 0.84
CA VAL A 194 -17.41 -18.17 -0.17
C VAL A 194 -17.88 -19.47 0.47
N ASP A 195 -18.87 -20.11 -0.17
CA ASP A 195 -19.23 -21.49 0.15
C ASP A 195 -18.17 -22.45 -0.40
N TRP A 196 -17.22 -22.81 0.47
CA TRP A 196 -16.09 -23.67 0.12
C TRP A 196 -16.50 -25.07 -0.31
N GLY A 197 -17.66 -25.56 0.12
CA GLY A 197 -18.16 -26.89 -0.24
C GLY A 197 -18.68 -26.97 -1.67
N ARG A 198 -19.27 -25.87 -2.17
CA ARG A 198 -19.90 -25.83 -3.50
C ARG A 198 -19.03 -25.20 -4.58
N ASP A 199 -18.41 -24.05 -4.28
CA ASP A 199 -17.75 -23.21 -5.30
C ASP A 199 -16.23 -23.08 -5.06
N GLY A 200 -15.77 -23.18 -3.81
CA GLY A 200 -14.37 -22.93 -3.44
C GLY A 200 -13.37 -23.96 -3.98
N LEU A 201 -13.68 -25.26 -3.90
CA LEU A 201 -12.79 -26.32 -4.39
C LEU A 201 -12.60 -26.27 -5.92
N GLY A 202 -13.64 -25.91 -6.67
CA GLY A 202 -13.56 -25.74 -8.13
C GLY A 202 -12.68 -24.55 -8.53
N ALA A 203 -12.84 -23.41 -7.86
CA ALA A 203 -12.01 -22.23 -8.09
C ALA A 203 -10.53 -22.48 -7.72
N LEU A 204 -10.28 -23.17 -6.61
CA LEU A 204 -8.93 -23.59 -6.21
C LEU A 204 -8.32 -24.56 -7.22
N GLY A 205 -9.08 -25.54 -7.71
CA GLY A 205 -8.62 -26.47 -8.74
C GLY A 205 -8.23 -25.76 -10.04
N GLY A 206 -9.05 -24.79 -10.48
CA GLY A 206 -8.76 -23.95 -11.64
C GLY A 206 -7.47 -23.14 -11.44
N ALA A 207 -7.35 -22.43 -10.32
CA ALA A 207 -6.15 -21.64 -10.01
C ALA A 207 -4.89 -22.51 -9.87
N ALA A 208 -5.00 -23.65 -9.17
CA ALA A 208 -3.92 -24.62 -9.01
C ALA A 208 -3.47 -25.18 -10.35
N GLY A 209 -4.39 -25.47 -11.27
CA GLY A 209 -4.08 -25.95 -12.61
C GLY A 209 -3.15 -25.00 -13.37
N TRP A 210 -3.41 -23.69 -13.33
CA TRP A 210 -2.51 -22.69 -13.93
C TRP A 210 -1.22 -22.53 -13.12
N LEU A 211 -1.32 -22.38 -11.80
CA LEU A 211 -0.18 -22.12 -10.91
C LEU A 211 0.84 -23.27 -10.89
N ALA A 212 0.38 -24.51 -11.03
CA ALA A 212 1.22 -25.71 -11.09
C ALA A 212 2.27 -25.65 -12.21
N TRP A 213 2.00 -24.92 -13.30
CA TRP A 213 2.92 -24.74 -14.42
C TRP A 213 3.75 -23.45 -14.34
N THR A 214 3.58 -22.68 -13.26
CA THR A 214 4.34 -21.45 -13.03
C THR A 214 5.48 -21.68 -12.02
N PRO A 215 6.53 -20.84 -12.06
CA PRO A 215 7.58 -20.83 -11.03
C PRO A 215 7.06 -20.72 -9.59
N LEU A 216 5.87 -20.12 -9.39
CA LEU A 216 5.27 -19.93 -8.07
C LEU A 216 4.72 -21.24 -7.48
N GLY A 217 4.08 -22.06 -8.31
CA GLY A 217 3.34 -23.25 -7.86
C GLY A 217 3.99 -24.58 -8.19
N ALA A 218 4.90 -24.64 -9.16
CA ALA A 218 5.47 -25.91 -9.66
C ALA A 218 6.15 -26.75 -8.56
N MET A 219 6.86 -26.10 -7.65
CA MET A 219 7.53 -26.77 -6.53
C MET A 219 6.58 -27.36 -5.48
N TRP A 220 5.37 -26.80 -5.35
CA TRP A 220 4.33 -27.29 -4.46
C TRP A 220 3.47 -28.36 -5.15
N SER A 221 3.40 -28.33 -6.48
CA SER A 221 2.59 -29.22 -7.30
C SER A 221 3.23 -30.59 -7.52
N ALA A 222 4.55 -30.65 -7.73
CA ALA A 222 5.23 -31.89 -8.14
C ALA A 222 5.00 -33.10 -7.19
N PRO A 223 5.02 -32.95 -5.84
CA PRO A 223 4.74 -34.08 -4.94
C PRO A 223 3.29 -34.58 -5.04
N GLY A 224 2.33 -33.67 -5.24
CA GLY A 224 0.92 -34.04 -5.36
C GLY A 224 0.56 -34.63 -6.73
N ALA A 225 1.21 -34.19 -7.81
CA ALA A 225 1.10 -34.84 -9.12
C ALA A 225 1.63 -36.29 -9.07
N ALA A 226 2.76 -36.52 -8.38
CA ALA A 226 3.29 -37.86 -8.16
C ALA A 226 2.34 -38.72 -7.30
N ALA A 227 1.71 -38.13 -6.29
CA ALA A 227 0.71 -38.81 -5.44
C ALA A 227 -0.57 -39.20 -6.20
N GLN A 228 -0.95 -38.41 -7.21
CA GLN A 228 -2.05 -38.72 -8.13
C GLN A 228 -1.67 -39.75 -9.21
N GLY A 229 -0.39 -40.15 -9.29
CA GLY A 229 0.12 -41.11 -10.27
C GLY A 229 0.58 -40.49 -11.60
N ASP A 230 0.49 -39.17 -11.77
CA ASP A 230 0.98 -38.46 -12.96
C ASP A 230 2.46 -38.09 -12.80
N TRP A 231 3.32 -39.10 -13.00
CA TRP A 231 4.77 -38.93 -12.93
C TRP A 231 5.32 -38.03 -14.03
N GLY A 232 4.65 -37.95 -15.19
CA GLY A 232 5.06 -37.08 -16.29
C GLY A 232 4.96 -35.60 -15.89
N ALA A 233 3.80 -35.20 -15.35
CA ALA A 233 3.61 -33.86 -14.83
C ALA A 233 4.52 -33.58 -13.63
N ALA A 234 4.68 -34.54 -12.70
CA ALA A 234 5.54 -34.37 -11.53
C ALA A 234 6.99 -34.06 -11.90
N VAL A 235 7.55 -34.79 -12.87
CA VAL A 235 8.93 -34.57 -13.36
C VAL A 235 9.05 -33.20 -14.03
N LEU A 236 8.10 -32.83 -14.88
CA LEU A 236 8.15 -31.54 -15.59
C LEU A 236 8.04 -30.35 -14.62
N GLN A 237 7.14 -30.45 -13.62
CA GLN A 237 6.99 -29.45 -12.56
C GLN A 237 8.24 -29.36 -11.68
N LEU A 238 8.87 -30.49 -11.36
CA LEU A 238 10.14 -30.50 -10.64
C LEU A 238 11.27 -29.83 -11.46
N ILE A 239 11.32 -30.05 -12.78
CA ILE A 239 12.27 -29.37 -13.66
C ILE A 239 12.03 -27.85 -13.62
N ILE A 240 10.78 -27.39 -13.72
CA ILE A 240 10.42 -25.97 -13.61
C ILE A 240 10.91 -25.39 -12.27
N ALA A 241 10.70 -26.11 -11.17
CA ALA A 241 11.15 -25.69 -9.84
C ALA A 241 12.69 -25.58 -9.74
N LEU A 242 13.42 -26.57 -10.26
CA LEU A 242 14.88 -26.59 -10.26
C LEU A 242 15.48 -25.51 -11.16
N VAL A 243 14.90 -25.30 -12.35
CA VAL A 243 15.29 -24.21 -13.26
C VAL A 243 15.06 -22.85 -12.60
N THR A 244 13.92 -22.67 -11.95
CA THR A 244 13.61 -21.43 -11.21
C THR A 244 14.65 -21.16 -10.12
N LEU A 245 14.97 -22.17 -9.30
CA LEU A 245 16.00 -22.07 -8.28
C LEU A 245 17.37 -21.73 -8.88
N GLY A 246 17.75 -22.38 -9.98
CA GLY A 246 19.00 -22.13 -10.69
C GLY A 246 19.09 -20.70 -11.23
N LEU A 247 18.03 -20.19 -11.85
CA LEU A 247 17.95 -18.82 -12.35
C LEU A 247 18.02 -17.79 -11.22
N LEU A 248 17.33 -18.04 -10.10
CA LEU A 248 17.41 -17.18 -8.91
C LEU A 248 18.82 -17.17 -8.31
N TRP A 249 19.50 -18.32 -8.27
CA TRP A 249 20.88 -18.41 -7.80
C TRP A 249 21.86 -17.64 -8.70
N LEU A 250 21.71 -17.78 -10.02
CA LEU A 250 22.50 -17.02 -10.99
C LEU A 250 22.23 -15.51 -10.87
N GLY A 251 20.96 -15.12 -10.74
CA GLY A 251 20.56 -13.73 -10.49
C GLY A 251 21.16 -13.19 -9.20
N TRP A 252 21.09 -13.95 -8.10
CA TRP A 252 21.66 -13.56 -6.81
C TRP A 252 23.18 -13.38 -6.87
N THR A 253 23.91 -14.35 -7.44
CA THR A 253 25.36 -14.26 -7.56
C THR A 253 25.82 -13.12 -8.46
N ALA A 254 25.13 -12.88 -9.57
CA ALA A 254 25.37 -11.74 -10.44
C ALA A 254 25.06 -10.41 -9.74
N LEU A 255 23.99 -10.36 -8.95
CA LEU A 255 23.59 -9.16 -8.23
C LEU A 255 24.56 -8.84 -7.08
N VAL A 256 25.02 -9.83 -6.32
CA VAL A 256 26.09 -9.66 -5.32
C VAL A 256 27.36 -9.13 -5.98
N ALA A 257 27.77 -9.72 -7.11
CA ALA A 257 28.94 -9.25 -7.86
C ALA A 257 28.79 -7.80 -8.33
N TYR A 258 27.62 -7.46 -8.86
CA TYR A 258 27.30 -6.10 -9.32
C TYR A 258 27.30 -5.10 -8.17
N VAL A 259 26.66 -5.43 -7.05
CA VAL A 259 26.51 -4.53 -5.89
C VAL A 259 27.84 -4.28 -5.19
N VAL A 260 28.70 -5.28 -5.06
CA VAL A 260 30.03 -5.14 -4.45
C VAL A 260 30.99 -4.34 -5.35
N ALA A 261 30.87 -4.48 -6.68
CA ALA A 261 31.73 -3.79 -7.63
C ALA A 261 31.27 -2.37 -7.99
N SER A 262 29.97 -2.06 -7.83
CA SER A 262 29.42 -0.76 -8.21
C SER A 262 29.69 0.27 -7.11
N PRO A 263 30.32 1.41 -7.42
CA PRO A 263 30.40 2.52 -6.47
C PRO A 263 28.99 2.99 -6.11
N GLU A 264 28.82 3.48 -4.87
CA GLU A 264 27.57 4.07 -4.42
C GLU A 264 27.20 5.17 -5.42
N ARG A 265 26.05 5.02 -6.09
CA ARG A 265 25.60 6.01 -7.06
C ARG A 265 25.40 7.32 -6.31
N GLU A 266 26.32 8.26 -6.48
CA GLU A 266 26.04 9.65 -6.19
C GLU A 266 24.74 10.00 -6.92
N GLN A 267 23.81 10.63 -6.20
CA GLN A 267 22.58 11.11 -6.81
C GLN A 267 22.98 11.98 -8.00
N ARG A 268 22.75 11.48 -9.21
CA ARG A 268 22.92 12.28 -10.44
C ARG A 268 22.04 13.52 -10.24
N SER A 269 22.65 14.67 -10.01
CA SER A 269 21.93 15.94 -10.01
C SER A 269 21.36 16.08 -11.41
N LYS A 270 20.04 15.87 -11.55
CA LYS A 270 19.38 16.21 -12.79
C LYS A 270 19.43 17.73 -12.87
N ASP A 271 20.11 18.24 -13.89
CA ASP A 271 20.02 19.65 -14.22
C ASP A 271 18.58 19.92 -14.67
N TYR A 272 17.81 20.58 -13.81
CA TYR A 272 16.46 21.01 -14.15
C TYR A 272 16.57 22.30 -14.96
N HIS A 273 16.20 22.25 -16.24
CA HIS A 273 16.03 23.45 -17.06
C HIS A 273 14.65 24.06 -16.81
N GLY A 274 14.62 25.35 -16.46
CA GLY A 274 13.40 26.13 -16.19
C GLY A 274 12.92 26.10 -14.73
N LEU A 275 11.96 26.98 -14.40
CA LEU A 275 11.35 27.09 -13.07
C LEU A 275 10.12 26.16 -12.91
N GLY A 276 9.79 25.36 -13.93
CA GLY A 276 8.76 24.33 -13.84
C GLY A 276 7.33 24.91 -13.89
N TRP A 277 6.56 24.77 -12.81
CA TRP A 277 5.21 25.33 -12.73
C TRP A 277 5.22 26.86 -12.58
N PHE A 278 6.32 27.43 -12.07
CA PHE A 278 6.47 28.88 -11.94
C PHE A 278 6.55 29.59 -13.30
N ASP A 279 7.04 28.92 -14.35
CA ASP A 279 7.07 29.46 -15.73
C ASP A 279 5.70 29.38 -16.44
N ARG A 280 4.79 28.50 -15.96
CA ARG A 280 3.51 28.20 -16.62
C ARG A 280 2.33 29.00 -16.08
N LEU A 281 2.43 29.45 -14.84
CA LEU A 281 1.37 30.19 -14.16
C LEU A 281 1.62 31.70 -14.28
N PRO A 282 0.55 32.52 -14.30
CA PRO A 282 0.70 33.98 -14.34
C PRO A 282 1.47 34.49 -13.12
N GLY A 283 2.05 35.69 -13.20
CA GLY A 283 2.68 36.32 -12.04
C GLY A 283 1.68 36.63 -10.92
N GLY A 284 2.16 36.67 -9.67
CA GLY A 284 1.38 37.07 -8.50
C GLY A 284 1.40 36.05 -7.36
N PRO A 285 0.91 36.44 -6.16
CA PRO A 285 1.04 35.63 -4.94
C PRO A 285 0.29 34.30 -5.04
N THR A 286 -0.99 34.32 -5.47
CA THR A 286 -1.79 33.09 -5.61
C THR A 286 -1.17 32.09 -6.57
N ALA A 287 -0.64 32.57 -7.70
CA ALA A 287 -0.08 31.74 -8.73
C ALA A 287 1.30 31.16 -8.34
N ALA A 288 2.13 31.93 -7.63
CA ALA A 288 3.38 31.42 -7.05
C ALA A 288 3.11 30.30 -6.03
N ILE A 289 2.07 30.44 -5.22
CA ILE A 289 1.67 29.42 -4.24
C ILE A 289 1.09 28.20 -4.94
N ALA A 290 0.27 28.39 -5.97
CA ALA A 290 -0.22 27.30 -6.82
C ALA A 290 0.91 26.52 -7.49
N ALA A 291 1.91 27.20 -8.06
CA ALA A 291 3.08 26.57 -8.66
C ALA A 291 3.86 25.74 -7.64
N ARG A 292 4.05 26.27 -6.44
CA ARG A 292 4.70 25.57 -5.33
C ARG A 292 3.89 24.36 -4.88
N SER A 293 2.60 24.50 -4.62
CA SER A 293 1.72 23.40 -4.19
C SER A 293 1.67 22.27 -5.22
N MET A 294 1.63 22.60 -6.51
CA MET A 294 1.69 21.61 -7.59
C MET A 294 3.06 20.91 -7.65
N THR A 295 4.13 21.65 -7.34
CA THR A 295 5.48 21.08 -7.22
C THR A 295 5.58 20.13 -6.03
N TYR A 296 4.95 20.44 -4.89
CA TYR A 296 4.88 19.55 -3.72
C TYR A 296 4.12 18.26 -4.04
N TRP A 297 2.94 18.34 -4.64
CA TRP A 297 2.19 17.15 -5.07
C TRP A 297 2.98 16.24 -6.02
N GLY A 298 3.87 16.80 -6.84
CA GLY A 298 4.72 16.04 -7.77
C GLY A 298 6.04 15.50 -7.19
N ARG A 299 6.49 16.00 -6.03
CA ARG A 299 7.84 15.73 -5.50
C ARG A 299 7.88 15.26 -4.05
N ASP A 300 6.88 15.59 -3.26
CA ASP A 300 6.81 15.26 -1.84
C ASP A 300 5.90 14.06 -1.64
N ALA A 301 6.49 12.93 -1.23
CA ALA A 301 5.76 11.69 -1.05
C ALA A 301 4.72 11.73 0.08
N ARG A 302 4.81 12.70 0.99
CA ARG A 302 3.79 12.90 2.01
C ARG A 302 2.41 13.10 1.37
N TYR A 303 2.35 13.82 0.25
CA TYR A 303 1.12 14.00 -0.52
C TYR A 303 0.72 12.74 -1.28
N TRP A 304 1.67 11.91 -1.71
CA TRP A 304 1.36 10.69 -2.47
C TRP A 304 0.62 9.65 -1.65
N VAL A 305 0.98 9.50 -0.36
CA VAL A 305 0.25 8.60 0.54
C VAL A 305 -1.22 9.01 0.63
N SER A 306 -1.49 10.31 0.78
CA SER A 306 -2.86 10.84 0.77
C SER A 306 -3.56 10.64 -0.58
N ILE A 307 -2.86 10.88 -1.70
CA ILE A 307 -3.42 10.74 -3.06
C ILE A 307 -3.75 9.29 -3.39
N VAL A 308 -2.93 8.32 -3.00
CA VAL A 308 -3.18 6.90 -3.27
C VAL A 308 -4.36 6.37 -2.48
N LEU A 309 -4.63 6.94 -1.30
CA LEU A 309 -5.80 6.55 -0.52
C LEU A 309 -7.11 6.96 -1.20
N ILE A 310 -7.10 7.99 -2.06
CA ILE A 310 -8.27 8.52 -2.77
C ILE A 310 -8.98 7.44 -3.62
N PRO A 311 -8.33 6.66 -4.50
CA PRO A 311 -9.01 5.57 -5.23
C PRO A 311 -9.19 4.31 -4.38
N VAL A 312 -8.32 4.06 -3.39
CA VAL A 312 -8.31 2.83 -2.60
C VAL A 312 -9.56 2.66 -1.76
N ILE A 313 -9.95 3.71 -1.01
CA ILE A 313 -11.11 3.65 -0.13
C ILE A 313 -12.42 3.43 -0.90
N PRO A 314 -12.73 4.17 -1.98
CA PRO A 314 -13.89 3.89 -2.83
C PRO A 314 -13.94 2.45 -3.34
N VAL A 315 -12.82 1.87 -3.79
CA VAL A 315 -12.78 0.47 -4.25
C VAL A 315 -13.11 -0.48 -3.10
N ALA A 316 -12.52 -0.27 -1.92
CA ALA A 316 -12.82 -1.08 -0.75
C ALA A 316 -14.32 -1.00 -0.37
N VAL A 317 -14.92 0.19 -0.43
CA VAL A 317 -16.35 0.39 -0.18
C VAL A 317 -17.20 -0.30 -1.24
N VAL A 318 -16.86 -0.20 -2.54
CA VAL A 318 -17.57 -0.91 -3.62
C VAL A 318 -17.58 -2.40 -3.38
N VAL A 319 -16.42 -2.99 -3.04
CA VAL A 319 -16.35 -4.43 -2.76
C VAL A 319 -17.20 -4.77 -1.53
N ALA A 320 -17.10 -3.99 -0.46
CA ALA A 320 -17.91 -4.23 0.74
C ALA A 320 -19.42 -4.17 0.45
N LEU A 321 -19.88 -3.21 -0.35
CA LEU A 321 -21.30 -3.09 -0.72
C LEU A 321 -21.74 -4.21 -1.68
N ALA A 322 -20.89 -4.61 -2.63
CA ALA A 322 -21.17 -5.73 -3.53
C ALA A 322 -21.31 -7.04 -2.75
N LEU A 323 -20.44 -7.27 -1.77
CA LEU A 323 -20.52 -8.42 -0.86
C LEU A 323 -21.75 -8.38 0.05
N ALA A 324 -22.21 -7.18 0.43
CA ALA A 324 -23.47 -7.00 1.15
C ALA A 324 -24.72 -7.28 0.28
N GLY A 325 -24.54 -7.63 -1.01
CA GLY A 325 -25.64 -7.97 -1.91
C GLY A 325 -26.39 -6.76 -2.48
N LEU A 326 -25.81 -5.56 -2.37
CA LEU A 326 -26.44 -4.37 -2.95
C LEU A 326 -26.41 -4.43 -4.49
N PRO A 327 -27.48 -3.99 -5.17
CA PRO A 327 -27.49 -3.94 -6.63
C PRO A 327 -26.38 -3.02 -7.16
N TRP A 328 -25.65 -3.48 -8.18
CA TRP A 328 -24.60 -2.70 -8.87
C TRP A 328 -25.06 -1.32 -9.32
N HIS A 329 -26.34 -1.21 -9.68
CA HIS A 329 -27.03 0.03 -9.97
C HIS A 329 -26.82 1.09 -8.88
N PHE A 330 -27.07 0.78 -7.60
CA PHE A 330 -26.90 1.73 -6.50
C PHE A 330 -25.44 1.89 -6.06
N ILE A 331 -24.65 0.81 -6.14
CA ILE A 331 -23.22 0.85 -5.81
C ILE A 331 -22.49 1.87 -6.68
N ALA A 332 -22.89 2.05 -7.93
CA ALA A 332 -22.29 2.99 -8.88
C ALA A 332 -22.28 4.46 -8.40
N LEU A 333 -23.23 4.85 -7.54
CA LEU A 333 -23.39 6.22 -7.05
C LEU A 333 -22.39 6.60 -5.94
N VAL A 334 -21.70 5.62 -5.34
CA VAL A 334 -20.88 5.82 -4.14
C VAL A 334 -19.43 6.26 -4.43
N PRO A 335 -18.71 5.70 -5.44
CA PRO A 335 -17.28 5.96 -5.60
C PRO A 335 -16.92 7.41 -5.87
N LEU A 336 -17.63 8.07 -6.77
CA LEU A 336 -17.28 9.43 -7.20
C LEU A 336 -17.43 10.47 -6.07
N PRO A 337 -18.52 10.51 -5.29
CA PRO A 337 -18.61 11.34 -4.10
C PRO A 337 -17.49 11.09 -3.10
N LEU A 338 -17.09 9.83 -2.87
CA LEU A 338 -15.98 9.50 -1.97
C LEU A 338 -14.63 10.01 -2.50
N VAL A 339 -14.35 9.83 -3.79
CA VAL A 339 -13.15 10.39 -4.43
C VAL A 339 -13.11 11.91 -4.27
N CYS A 340 -14.22 12.59 -4.52
CA CYS A 340 -14.33 14.04 -4.38
C CYS A 340 -14.20 14.50 -2.92
N LEU A 341 -14.69 13.71 -1.96
CA LEU A 341 -14.54 13.96 -0.53
C LEU A 341 -13.07 13.95 -0.11
N PHE A 342 -12.34 12.88 -0.41
CA PHE A 342 -10.92 12.79 -0.05
C PHE A 342 -10.07 13.81 -0.81
N LEU A 343 -10.39 14.09 -2.07
CA LEU A 343 -9.68 15.10 -2.85
C LEU A 343 -9.93 16.52 -2.31
N GLY A 344 -11.17 16.86 -1.94
CA GLY A 344 -11.51 18.15 -1.34
C GLY A 344 -10.94 18.31 0.07
N TRP A 345 -10.87 17.22 0.83
CA TRP A 345 -10.26 17.18 2.15
C TRP A 345 -8.73 17.17 2.10
N SER A 346 -8.08 16.93 0.96
CA SER A 346 -6.62 16.74 0.87
C SER A 346 -5.77 17.89 1.45
N ILE A 347 -6.28 19.12 1.47
CA ILE A 347 -5.57 20.31 1.97
C ILE A 347 -5.92 20.69 3.42
N HIS A 348 -6.63 19.83 4.16
CA HIS A 348 -7.12 20.11 5.52
C HIS A 348 -6.03 20.40 6.56
N ASN A 349 -4.78 20.00 6.30
CA ASN A 349 -3.61 20.24 7.16
C ASN A 349 -2.40 20.76 6.37
N ASP A 350 -2.62 21.40 5.23
CA ASP A 350 -1.57 21.80 4.27
C ASP A 350 -0.52 22.75 4.88
N LEU A 351 -0.93 23.61 5.83
CA LEU A 351 0.01 24.47 6.57
C LEU A 351 1.01 23.71 7.43
N ALA A 352 0.63 22.56 7.98
CA ALA A 352 1.56 21.75 8.75
C ALA A 352 2.59 21.05 7.84
N TYR A 353 2.21 20.70 6.61
CA TYR A 353 3.12 20.11 5.61
C TYR A 353 4.19 21.09 5.13
N ASP A 354 3.89 22.40 5.13
CA ASP A 354 4.86 23.45 4.82
C ASP A 354 6.00 23.55 5.86
N SER A 355 5.80 23.07 7.10
CA SER A 355 6.71 23.31 8.22
C SER A 355 7.18 24.78 8.28
N THR A 356 8.47 25.01 8.52
CA THR A 356 9.11 26.34 8.59
C THR A 356 9.07 27.12 7.28
N ALA A 357 8.76 26.50 6.13
CA ALA A 357 8.64 27.20 4.85
C ALA A 357 7.47 28.20 4.80
N ILE A 358 6.52 28.09 5.73
CA ILE A 358 5.41 29.03 5.90
C ILE A 358 5.88 30.47 6.17
N TRP A 359 7.09 30.62 6.73
CA TRP A 359 7.75 31.90 6.97
C TRP A 359 7.77 32.81 5.74
N LEU A 360 7.99 32.23 4.55
CA LEU A 360 8.05 33.00 3.30
C LEU A 360 6.74 33.72 2.99
N HIS A 361 5.59 33.15 3.37
CA HIS A 361 4.27 33.77 3.15
C HIS A 361 4.03 34.92 4.10
N LEU A 362 4.47 34.76 5.36
CA LEU A 362 4.32 35.75 6.41
C LEU A 362 5.21 36.98 6.16
N VAL A 363 6.49 36.77 5.83
CA VAL A 363 7.44 37.88 5.60
C VAL A 363 7.17 38.61 4.31
N SER A 364 6.71 37.91 3.27
CA SER A 364 6.31 38.56 2.01
C SER A 364 5.01 39.38 2.14
N GLY A 365 4.32 39.31 3.29
CA GLY A 365 3.05 40.00 3.48
C GLY A 365 1.95 39.47 2.57
N THR A 366 2.00 38.18 2.21
CA THR A 366 1.01 37.58 1.32
C THR A 366 -0.35 37.56 2.01
N ARG A 367 -1.37 38.12 1.36
CA ARG A 367 -2.76 38.08 1.85
C ARG A 367 -3.20 36.62 2.03
N GLY A 368 -3.76 36.28 3.17
CA GLY A 368 -4.19 34.91 3.48
C GLY A 368 -5.15 34.34 2.46
N MET A 369 -6.08 35.15 1.92
CA MET A 369 -6.97 34.68 0.83
C MET A 369 -6.18 34.23 -0.42
N ALA A 370 -5.09 34.91 -0.76
CA ALA A 370 -4.25 34.55 -1.91
C ALA A 370 -3.52 33.22 -1.66
N ASP A 371 -3.06 32.99 -0.44
CA ASP A 371 -2.45 31.73 -0.03
C ASP A 371 -3.46 30.57 -0.01
N ARG A 372 -4.65 30.77 0.59
CA ARG A 372 -5.72 29.77 0.61
C ARG A 372 -6.14 29.37 -0.81
N ALA A 373 -6.35 30.35 -1.69
CA ALA A 373 -6.73 30.09 -3.08
C ALA A 373 -5.62 29.37 -3.86
N GLY A 374 -4.35 29.72 -3.65
CA GLY A 374 -3.23 29.10 -4.34
C GLY A 374 -3.09 27.60 -4.04
N ARG A 375 -3.30 27.22 -2.77
CA ARG A 375 -3.22 25.82 -2.32
C ARG A 375 -4.31 24.91 -2.90
N MET A 376 -5.43 25.48 -3.33
CA MET A 376 -6.52 24.74 -3.97
C MET A 376 -6.18 24.33 -5.41
N PHE A 377 -5.12 24.87 -6.02
CA PHE A 377 -4.84 24.61 -7.43
C PHE A 377 -4.64 23.13 -7.77
N PRO A 378 -3.79 22.35 -7.07
CA PRO A 378 -3.63 20.91 -7.38
C PRO A 378 -4.94 20.09 -7.27
N PRO A 379 -5.71 20.14 -6.16
CA PRO A 379 -6.94 19.35 -6.08
C PRO A 379 -8.02 19.82 -7.05
N VAL A 380 -8.05 21.10 -7.46
CA VAL A 380 -8.98 21.58 -8.49
C VAL A 380 -8.58 21.07 -9.88
N VAL A 381 -7.29 21.13 -10.24
CA VAL A 381 -6.78 20.65 -11.53
C VAL A 381 -7.02 19.15 -11.70
N VAL A 382 -6.86 18.37 -10.63
CA VAL A 382 -7.17 16.91 -10.63
C VAL A 382 -8.68 16.66 -10.54
N GLY A 383 -9.38 17.46 -9.74
CA GLY A 383 -10.79 17.26 -9.40
C GLY A 383 -11.73 17.50 -10.56
N ILE A 384 -11.46 18.48 -11.42
CA ILE A 384 -12.32 18.76 -12.58
C ILE A 384 -12.37 17.56 -13.55
N PRO A 385 -11.25 17.01 -14.06
CA PRO A 385 -11.29 15.81 -14.90
C PRO A 385 -11.95 14.62 -14.22
N VAL A 386 -11.65 14.39 -12.93
CA VAL A 386 -12.24 13.31 -12.14
C VAL A 386 -13.76 13.47 -12.04
N LEU A 387 -14.24 14.68 -11.81
CA LEU A 387 -15.67 15.00 -11.72
C LEU A 387 -16.37 14.74 -13.07
N VAL A 388 -15.79 15.22 -14.17
CA VAL A 388 -16.38 15.08 -15.52
C VAL A 388 -16.40 13.61 -15.95
N VAL A 389 -15.25 12.95 -15.93
CA VAL A 389 -15.14 11.54 -16.36
C VAL A 389 -15.90 10.62 -15.40
N GLY A 390 -15.75 10.85 -14.10
CA GLY A 390 -16.39 10.06 -13.07
C GLY A 390 -17.91 10.18 -13.08
N SER A 391 -18.47 11.37 -13.31
CA SER A 391 -19.94 11.54 -13.37
C SER A 391 -20.54 10.81 -14.58
N ILE A 392 -19.87 10.85 -15.73
CA ILE A 392 -20.25 10.08 -16.92
C ILE A 392 -20.16 8.58 -16.62
N ALA A 393 -19.03 8.11 -16.07
CA ALA A 393 -18.84 6.70 -15.75
C ALA A 393 -19.88 6.18 -14.74
N THR A 394 -20.13 6.93 -13.66
CA THR A 394 -21.18 6.61 -12.68
C THR A 394 -22.55 6.53 -13.34
N THR A 395 -22.89 7.49 -14.22
CA THR A 395 -24.19 7.51 -14.90
C THR A 395 -24.36 6.31 -15.84
N ILE A 396 -23.31 5.89 -16.56
CA ILE A 396 -23.35 4.71 -17.44
C ILE A 396 -23.66 3.43 -16.66
N VAL A 397 -22.98 3.23 -15.52
CA VAL A 397 -23.18 2.04 -14.68
C VAL A 397 -24.52 2.10 -13.95
N PHE A 398 -24.97 3.29 -13.57
CA PHE A 398 -26.31 3.51 -13.04
C PHE A 398 -27.39 3.22 -14.10
N GLY A 399 -27.19 3.60 -15.35
CA GLY A 399 -28.11 3.27 -16.45
C GLY A 399 -29.27 4.25 -16.63
N ASP A 400 -29.27 5.40 -15.95
CA ASP A 400 -30.22 6.50 -16.17
C ASP A 400 -29.49 7.84 -16.27
N TRP A 401 -29.62 8.49 -17.42
CA TRP A 401 -29.00 9.77 -17.72
C TRP A 401 -29.63 10.96 -16.98
N ALA A 402 -30.86 10.83 -16.47
CA ALA A 402 -31.51 11.88 -15.69
C ALA A 402 -30.76 12.21 -14.39
N VAL A 403 -29.95 11.26 -13.89
CA VAL A 403 -29.20 11.39 -12.64
C VAL A 403 -27.86 12.12 -12.81
N LEU A 404 -27.34 12.23 -14.04
CA LEU A 404 -26.03 12.83 -14.33
C LEU A 404 -25.85 14.22 -13.72
N PRO A 405 -26.79 15.18 -13.89
CA PRO A 405 -26.63 16.52 -13.32
C PRO A 405 -26.55 16.48 -11.79
N SER A 406 -27.36 15.64 -11.14
CA SER A 406 -27.41 15.54 -9.68
C SER A 406 -26.18 14.84 -9.10
N VAL A 407 -25.64 13.81 -9.77
CA VAL A 407 -24.39 13.14 -9.36
C VAL A 407 -23.18 14.05 -9.54
N ALA A 408 -23.07 14.74 -10.68
CA ALA A 408 -22.03 15.72 -10.92
C ALA A 408 -22.12 16.86 -9.90
N ALA A 409 -23.34 17.34 -9.61
CA ALA A 409 -23.58 18.38 -8.62
C ALA A 409 -23.22 17.97 -7.20
N LEU A 410 -23.66 16.79 -6.75
CA LEU A 410 -23.32 16.27 -5.41
C LEU A 410 -21.81 16.12 -5.24
N SER A 411 -21.16 15.48 -6.21
CA SER A 411 -19.72 15.23 -6.16
C SER A 411 -18.92 16.54 -6.23
N GLY A 412 -19.36 17.48 -7.08
CA GLY A 412 -18.79 18.81 -7.19
C GLY A 412 -18.97 19.62 -5.90
N ALA A 413 -20.16 19.59 -5.29
CA ALA A 413 -20.44 20.24 -4.01
C ALA A 413 -19.53 19.68 -2.91
N ILE A 414 -19.41 18.36 -2.78
CA ILE A 414 -18.52 17.71 -1.81
C ILE A 414 -17.07 18.18 -2.00
N LEU A 415 -16.58 18.24 -3.25
CA LEU A 415 -15.24 18.72 -3.55
C LEU A 415 -15.04 20.16 -3.07
N VAL A 416 -15.92 21.09 -3.45
CA VAL A 416 -15.76 22.53 -3.12
C VAL A 416 -16.03 22.84 -1.64
N ILE A 417 -16.98 22.14 -1.00
CA ILE A 417 -17.21 22.19 0.46
C ILE A 417 -15.96 21.72 1.17
N GLY A 418 -15.37 20.60 0.72
CA GLY A 418 -14.11 20.06 1.23
C GLY A 418 -12.99 21.07 1.18
N LEU A 419 -12.77 21.71 0.02
CA LEU A 419 -11.73 22.74 -0.14
C LEU A 419 -11.99 23.95 0.77
N GLY A 420 -13.23 24.42 0.85
CA GLY A 420 -13.62 25.54 1.71
C GLY A 420 -13.37 25.27 3.20
N LEU A 421 -13.87 24.13 3.71
CA LEU A 421 -13.67 23.75 5.10
C LEU A 421 -12.21 23.45 5.42
N SER A 422 -11.48 22.82 4.49
CA SER A 422 -10.05 22.53 4.64
C SER A 422 -9.19 23.80 4.72
N SER A 423 -9.57 24.84 3.96
CA SER A 423 -8.95 26.17 4.03
C SER A 423 -9.06 26.76 5.45
N ILE A 424 -10.20 26.55 6.12
CA ILE A 424 -10.43 26.97 7.51
C ILE A 424 -9.65 26.08 8.49
N SER A 425 -9.83 24.75 8.41
CA SER A 425 -9.25 23.81 9.38
C SER A 425 -7.73 23.91 9.43
N SER A 426 -7.09 24.01 8.25
CA SER A 426 -5.65 24.09 8.14
C SER A 426 -5.07 25.34 8.82
N ALA A 427 -5.81 26.45 8.88
CA ALA A 427 -5.37 27.69 9.51
C ALA A 427 -5.76 27.79 11.00
N LEU A 428 -6.93 27.27 11.37
CA LEU A 428 -7.41 27.34 12.77
C LEU A 428 -6.76 26.30 13.67
N PHE A 429 -6.61 25.07 13.17
CA PHE A 429 -6.21 23.91 13.96
C PHE A 429 -5.15 23.08 13.23
N PRO A 430 -3.98 23.66 12.89
CA PRO A 430 -2.88 22.86 12.37
C PRO A 430 -2.46 21.84 13.43
N TYR A 431 -2.17 20.62 12.99
CA TYR A 431 -1.68 19.56 13.88
C TYR A 431 -0.45 18.89 13.28
N PRO A 432 0.42 18.29 14.12
CA PRO A 432 1.73 17.82 13.67
C PRO A 432 1.63 16.86 12.49
N ALA A 433 2.47 17.08 11.49
CA ALA A 433 2.60 16.27 10.28
C ALA A 433 4.02 15.69 10.20
N THR A 434 4.23 14.76 9.28
CA THR A 434 5.58 14.26 8.94
C THR A 434 6.49 15.40 8.54
N LYS A 435 7.73 15.41 9.03
CA LYS A 435 8.68 16.50 8.72
C LYS A 435 9.12 16.47 7.26
N PRO A 436 9.47 17.63 6.67
CA PRO A 436 10.10 17.66 5.37
C PRO A 436 11.43 16.90 5.42
N GLY A 437 11.57 15.83 4.64
CA GLY A 437 12.77 14.98 4.72
C GLY A 437 12.46 13.55 5.18
N ASP A 438 11.48 13.42 6.07
CA ASP A 438 11.08 12.13 6.62
C ASP A 438 10.26 11.31 5.64
N SER A 439 10.20 10.00 5.89
CA SER A 439 9.29 9.10 5.20
C SER A 439 7.85 9.52 5.44
N ALA A 440 7.01 9.40 4.40
CA ALA A 440 5.58 9.64 4.49
C ALA A 440 4.85 8.70 5.47
N PHE A 441 5.51 7.61 5.88
CA PHE A 441 5.01 6.58 6.80
C PHE A 441 5.41 6.81 8.26
N THR A 442 6.31 7.76 8.51
CA THR A 442 6.68 8.12 9.88
C THR A 442 5.49 8.80 10.53
N GLN A 443 5.12 8.42 11.76
CA GLN A 443 4.13 9.18 12.51
C GLN A 443 4.82 10.28 13.31
N PRO A 444 4.26 11.50 13.37
CA PRO A 444 4.80 12.55 14.23
C PRO A 444 4.73 12.10 15.69
N GLN A 445 5.80 12.37 16.44
CA GLN A 445 5.97 11.92 17.83
C GLN A 445 4.84 12.39 18.76
N THR A 446 4.12 13.44 18.38
CA THR A 446 3.03 14.05 19.14
C THR A 446 1.76 14.17 18.30
N SER A 447 1.22 13.06 17.78
CA SER A 447 -0.16 13.03 17.28
C SER A 447 -1.12 12.75 18.44
N GLY A 448 -1.51 13.81 19.17
CA GLY A 448 -2.48 13.71 20.26
C GLY A 448 -3.93 13.49 19.76
N ALA A 449 -4.84 13.13 20.67
CA ALA A 449 -6.27 12.94 20.37
C ALA A 449 -6.94 14.15 19.69
N SER A 450 -6.42 15.36 19.89
CA SER A 450 -6.88 16.58 19.23
C SER A 450 -6.74 16.53 17.69
N ALA A 451 -5.68 15.92 17.16
CA ALA A 451 -5.49 15.79 15.72
C ALA A 451 -6.58 14.91 15.09
N ALA A 452 -6.88 13.76 15.72
CA ALA A 452 -7.94 12.86 15.28
C ALA A 452 -9.33 13.53 15.37
N LEU A 453 -9.58 14.33 16.41
CA LEU A 453 -10.82 15.09 16.56
C LEU A 453 -10.98 16.15 15.46
N VAL A 454 -9.94 16.93 15.15
CA VAL A 454 -9.98 17.96 14.09
C VAL A 454 -10.17 17.31 12.72
N GLN A 455 -9.48 16.20 12.44
CA GLN A 455 -9.65 15.43 11.21
C GLN A 455 -11.08 14.91 11.09
N SER A 456 -11.60 14.27 12.14
CA SER A 456 -12.97 13.73 12.15
C SER A 456 -14.00 14.85 11.97
N LEU A 457 -13.87 15.94 12.73
CA LEU A 457 -14.81 17.06 12.66
C LEU A 457 -14.82 17.72 11.28
N SER A 458 -13.65 17.99 10.69
CA SER A 458 -13.56 18.56 9.34
C SER A 458 -14.15 17.62 8.29
N PHE A 459 -13.88 16.32 8.40
CA PHE A 459 -14.40 15.31 7.49
C PHE A 459 -15.94 15.18 7.56
N PHE A 460 -16.49 15.05 8.77
CA PHE A 460 -17.93 14.96 8.97
C PHE A 460 -18.66 16.27 8.66
N ALA A 461 -18.04 17.43 8.88
CA ALA A 461 -18.63 18.71 8.51
C ALA A 461 -18.86 18.81 6.99
N ILE A 462 -18.00 18.22 6.15
CA ILE A 462 -18.22 18.15 4.70
C ILE A 462 -19.47 17.35 4.39
N LEU A 463 -19.64 16.18 5.02
CA LEU A 463 -20.80 15.32 4.81
C LEU A 463 -22.10 15.98 5.28
N ILE A 464 -22.06 16.65 6.43
CA ILE A 464 -23.22 17.37 6.98
C ILE A 464 -23.65 18.49 6.02
N LEU A 465 -22.71 19.30 5.53
CA LEU A 465 -23.03 20.38 4.59
C LEU A 465 -23.47 19.86 3.21
N ALA A 466 -22.93 18.73 2.76
CA ALA A 466 -23.37 18.09 1.52
C ALA A 466 -24.71 17.33 1.65
N SER A 467 -25.15 17.06 2.88
CA SER A 467 -26.35 16.24 3.14
C SER A 467 -27.63 16.74 2.46
N PRO A 468 -27.94 18.05 2.35
CA PRO A 468 -29.15 18.48 1.64
C PRO A 468 -29.14 18.11 0.16
N VAL A 469 -27.96 18.19 -0.49
CA VAL A 469 -27.78 17.81 -1.89
C VAL A 469 -27.97 16.30 -2.07
N LEU A 470 -27.42 15.51 -1.14
CA LEU A 470 -27.60 14.07 -1.11
C LEU A 470 -29.07 13.68 -0.90
N VAL A 471 -29.78 14.37 -0.01
CA VAL A 471 -31.21 14.17 0.22
C VAL A 471 -32.01 14.45 -1.05
N PHE A 472 -31.74 15.55 -1.76
CA PHE A 472 -32.43 15.83 -3.03
C PHE A 472 -32.13 14.80 -4.13
N LEU A 473 -30.89 14.29 -4.21
CA LEU A 473 -30.57 13.18 -5.11
C LEU A 473 -31.39 11.93 -4.76
N ILE A 474 -31.45 11.55 -3.48
CA ILE A 474 -32.21 10.38 -3.01
C ILE A 474 -33.70 10.55 -3.29
N LEU A 475 -34.30 11.71 -2.97
CA LEU A 475 -35.70 12.00 -3.29
C LEU A 475 -35.96 12.01 -4.80
N GLY A 476 -34.98 12.42 -5.60
CA GLY A 476 -35.04 12.38 -7.06
C GLY A 476 -35.19 10.99 -7.62
N ILE A 477 -34.46 10.04 -7.04
CA ILE A 477 -34.45 8.63 -7.44
C ILE A 477 -35.67 7.88 -6.87
N THR A 478 -36.07 8.19 -5.63
CA THR A 478 -37.06 7.38 -4.89
C THR A 478 -38.48 7.92 -4.92
N VAL A 479 -38.67 9.24 -5.14
CA VAL A 479 -39.98 9.89 -5.03
C VAL A 479 -40.39 10.58 -6.31
N ASN A 480 -39.59 11.54 -6.80
CA ASN A 480 -39.95 12.33 -7.99
C ASN A 480 -38.72 12.95 -8.67
N VAL A 481 -38.61 12.78 -9.99
CA VAL A 481 -37.53 13.33 -10.85
C VAL A 481 -37.34 14.84 -10.68
N PHE A 482 -38.35 15.61 -10.28
CA PHE A 482 -38.25 17.04 -9.96
C PHE A 482 -37.08 17.35 -9.00
N TRP A 483 -36.85 16.50 -8.00
CA TRP A 483 -35.77 16.71 -7.03
C TRP A 483 -34.37 16.55 -7.64
N LEU A 484 -34.23 15.80 -8.75
CA LEU A 484 -32.98 15.73 -9.51
C LEU A 484 -32.60 17.08 -10.11
N ALA A 485 -33.58 17.91 -10.49
CA ALA A 485 -33.35 19.27 -10.98
C ALA A 485 -32.99 20.26 -9.85
N ILE A 486 -33.47 20.01 -8.62
CA ILE A 486 -33.17 20.84 -7.45
C ILE A 486 -31.75 20.58 -6.91
N ALA A 487 -31.29 19.32 -6.93
CA ALA A 487 -29.99 18.95 -6.38
C ALA A 487 -28.82 19.81 -6.92
N PRO A 488 -28.71 20.09 -8.24
CA PRO A 488 -27.72 21.02 -8.80
C PRO A 488 -27.78 22.45 -8.24
N VAL A 489 -28.99 22.98 -8.04
CA VAL A 489 -29.17 24.33 -7.50
C VAL A 489 -28.67 24.38 -6.06
N ALA A 490 -29.08 23.41 -5.23
CA ALA A 490 -28.63 23.30 -3.85
C ALA A 490 -27.10 23.11 -3.76
N ALA A 491 -26.53 22.28 -4.64
CA ALA A 491 -25.10 22.02 -4.72
C ALA A 491 -24.29 23.28 -5.01
N VAL A 492 -24.72 24.08 -5.99
CA VAL A 492 -24.04 25.32 -6.34
C VAL A 492 -24.13 26.32 -5.19
N LEU A 493 -25.33 26.52 -4.63
CA LEU A 493 -25.53 27.49 -3.56
C LEU A 493 -24.73 27.13 -2.30
N ILE A 494 -24.88 25.91 -1.79
CA ILE A 494 -24.20 25.47 -0.57
C ILE A 494 -22.70 25.36 -0.80
N GLY A 495 -22.31 24.73 -1.93
CA GLY A 495 -20.92 24.46 -2.25
C GLY A 495 -20.10 25.71 -2.44
N PHE A 496 -20.52 26.63 -3.32
CA PHE A 496 -19.77 27.85 -3.56
C PHE A 496 -19.87 28.85 -2.40
N ALA A 497 -20.98 28.88 -1.65
CA ALA A 497 -21.04 29.69 -0.43
C ALA A 497 -20.03 29.21 0.61
N THR A 498 -19.92 27.89 0.82
CA THR A 498 -18.93 27.32 1.75
C THR A 498 -17.51 27.52 1.25
N LEU A 499 -17.26 27.39 -0.06
CA LEU A 499 -15.95 27.66 -0.63
C LEU A 499 -15.52 29.11 -0.41
N PHE A 500 -16.38 30.07 -0.77
CA PHE A 500 -16.08 31.49 -0.62
C PHE A 500 -15.87 31.87 0.84
N PHE A 501 -16.78 31.44 1.72
CA PHE A 501 -16.66 31.66 3.16
C PHE A 501 -15.41 31.00 3.72
N GLY A 502 -15.06 29.81 3.24
CA GLY A 502 -13.88 29.06 3.64
C GLY A 502 -12.56 29.73 3.26
N ILE A 503 -12.47 30.28 2.05
CA ILE A 503 -11.31 31.06 1.60
C ILE A 503 -11.21 32.37 2.40
N TRP A 504 -12.33 33.08 2.55
CA TRP A 504 -12.37 34.36 3.26
C TRP A 504 -12.02 34.20 4.75
N LEU A 505 -12.69 33.29 5.46
CA LEU A 505 -12.46 33.05 6.88
C LEU A 505 -11.09 32.42 7.11
N GLY A 506 -10.72 31.39 6.34
CA GLY A 506 -9.40 30.76 6.44
C GLY A 506 -8.27 31.74 6.17
N GLY A 507 -8.42 32.63 5.18
CA GLY A 507 -7.48 33.70 4.89
C GLY A 507 -7.38 34.72 6.04
N ARG A 508 -8.52 35.15 6.59
CA ARG A 508 -8.53 36.08 7.73
C ARG A 508 -7.90 35.48 8.99
N VAL A 509 -8.10 34.18 9.22
CA VAL A 509 -7.46 33.45 10.31
C VAL A 509 -5.96 33.39 10.10
N PHE A 510 -5.51 33.06 8.89
CA PHE A 510 -4.09 33.04 8.53
C PHE A 510 -3.43 34.40 8.77
N ASP A 511 -4.06 35.49 8.30
CA ASP A 511 -3.54 36.86 8.48
C ASP A 511 -3.43 37.26 9.96
N ARG A 512 -4.40 36.83 10.79
CA ARG A 512 -4.43 37.17 12.22
C ARG A 512 -3.52 36.30 13.08
N ARG A 513 -3.31 35.04 12.69
CA ARG A 513 -2.60 34.03 13.48
C ARG A 513 -1.23 33.65 12.92
N GLY A 514 -0.68 34.47 12.03
CA GLY A 514 0.63 34.23 11.43
C GLY A 514 1.72 33.86 12.45
N PRO A 515 1.91 34.63 13.54
CA PRO A 515 2.89 34.32 14.59
C PRO A 515 2.65 32.98 15.28
N GLU A 516 1.41 32.65 15.62
CA GLU A 516 1.05 31.40 16.28
C GLU A 516 1.24 30.19 15.36
N ILE A 517 0.91 30.34 14.08
CA ILE A 517 1.14 29.32 13.05
C ILE A 517 2.65 29.09 12.86
N MET A 518 3.47 30.16 12.86
CA MET A 518 4.93 30.04 12.80
C MET A 518 5.51 29.39 14.06
N ALA A 519 5.01 29.76 15.24
CA ALA A 519 5.40 29.13 16.49
C ALA A 519 5.05 27.65 16.53
N PHE A 520 3.89 27.26 15.98
CA PHE A 520 3.51 25.87 15.79
C PHE A 520 4.48 25.14 14.84
N ALA A 521 4.84 25.75 13.71
CA ALA A 521 5.78 25.15 12.77
C ALA A 521 7.15 24.90 13.43
N ASN A 522 7.71 25.90 14.12
CA ASN A 522 9.01 25.79 14.78
C ASN A 522 9.07 24.74 15.90
N ARG A 523 7.95 24.50 16.60
CA ARG A 523 7.89 23.47 17.66
C ARG A 523 7.88 22.05 17.10
N ASN A 524 7.46 21.88 15.85
CA ASN A 524 7.29 20.59 15.21
C ASN A 524 8.30 20.35 14.07
N ASP A 525 9.26 21.26 13.87
CA ASP A 525 10.45 21.05 13.04
C ASP A 525 11.49 20.19 13.76
#